data_AF-A0A7X3V091-F1
#
_entry.id   AF-A0A7X3V091-F1
#
_cell.length_a   1.000
_cell.length_b   1.000
_cell.length_c   1.000
_cell.angle_alpha   90.00
_cell.angle_beta   90.00
_cell.angle_gamma   90.00
#
_symmetry.space_group_name_H-M   'P 1'
#
loop_
_entity.id
_entity.type
_entity.pdbx_description
1 polymer ?
#
loop_
_entity_poly.entity_id
_entity_poly.type
_entity_poly.pdbx_seq_one_letter_code
_entity_poly.pdbx_strand_id
1 'polypeptide(L)'
;TTTLSAQTTALRCGRLIDGISAEARENVTVIVRDGRVAELRDGTAVPDGVDRALDIRGGTCLPGLMDLHTHLLIKPDGGPVSELDRSSADRALDGLHAAQKMLHAGFTTVRNPGDYDTHYAMVSVKRSIAAGEHPGPRIFVAPHALGPTGGHSDLNTLAPDAAIQTPTRTVNGVEEMRAMIREQVKYGADWIKVMATGGVMSAGDDPTHTAYVDEEMWAAVDETHRLGRRITVHAIGTEGLKQAVAAGVNSVEHGILIDDEAIEMMKARGTWLIPTVYVLNYVVEEGPALGYPEESVAKGRVLMETRDDNVRRAIQAGVKIAFGSDTIFPHEWAAREFAQLVRLGMSPMDAIRSATWSAAQVLGIEDEVGTLQPGMVADIIAVDGNPLDDITELEQVDFVMKDGQIIKDERPRT
;
A
#
# COMPACT_ATOMS: atom_id res chain seq x y z
N THR A 1 -32.41 6.64 1.91
CA THR A 1 -31.94 6.41 0.53
C THR A 1 -32.49 7.50 -0.37
N THR A 2 -31.83 8.65 -0.34
CA THR A 2 -32.06 9.71 -1.34
C THR A 2 -31.37 9.22 -2.60
N THR A 3 -32.13 8.82 -3.61
CA THR A 3 -31.63 8.64 -4.96
C THR A 3 -31.08 9.98 -5.42
N LEU A 4 -29.77 10.20 -5.27
CA LEU A 4 -29.07 11.23 -6.00
C LEU A 4 -29.41 11.01 -7.47
N SER A 5 -30.00 12.01 -8.10
CA SER A 5 -30.07 12.10 -9.56
C SER A 5 -28.68 11.77 -10.10
N ALA A 6 -28.62 10.95 -11.16
CA ALA A 6 -27.41 10.51 -11.86
C ALA A 6 -26.60 11.70 -12.41
N GLN A 7 -25.92 12.44 -11.54
CA GLN A 7 -25.20 13.64 -11.90
C GLN A 7 -24.08 13.29 -12.86
N THR A 8 -24.16 13.80 -14.09
CA THR A 8 -23.11 13.65 -15.09
C THR A 8 -22.08 14.75 -14.88
N THR A 9 -20.85 14.37 -14.54
CA THR A 9 -19.73 15.29 -14.31
C THR A 9 -18.71 15.17 -15.45
N ALA A 10 -18.27 16.29 -16.02
CA ALA A 10 -17.18 16.32 -16.99
C ALA A 10 -15.91 16.90 -16.35
N LEU A 11 -14.79 16.20 -16.45
CA LEU A 11 -13.47 16.69 -16.06
C LEU A 11 -12.69 17.03 -17.33
N ARG A 12 -12.37 18.31 -17.51
CA ARG A 12 -11.68 18.82 -18.71
C ARG A 12 -10.19 18.86 -18.44
N CYS A 13 -9.51 17.74 -18.68
CA CYS A 13 -8.11 17.54 -18.33
C CYS A 13 -7.18 18.12 -19.41
N GLY A 14 -6.18 18.88 -18.97
CA GLY A 14 -5.09 19.33 -19.83
C GLY A 14 -4.28 18.14 -20.33
N ARG A 15 -4.02 17.21 -19.41
CA ARG A 15 -3.40 15.91 -19.70
C ARG A 15 -4.14 14.79 -18.99
N LEU A 16 -4.16 13.62 -19.61
CA LEU A 16 -4.70 12.39 -19.05
C LEU A 16 -3.63 11.30 -19.09
N ILE A 17 -3.30 10.76 -17.92
CA ILE A 17 -2.65 9.46 -17.78
C ILE A 17 -3.76 8.49 -17.41
N ASP A 18 -3.99 7.46 -18.22
CA ASP A 18 -5.12 6.54 -18.04
C ASP A 18 -4.78 5.29 -17.21
N GLY A 19 -3.51 5.13 -16.83
CA GLY A 19 -3.01 3.97 -16.06
C GLY A 19 -2.54 2.78 -16.92
N ILE A 20 -2.73 2.78 -18.25
CA ILE A 20 -2.34 1.66 -19.14
C ILE A 20 -1.58 2.09 -20.38
N SER A 21 -1.84 3.27 -20.94
CA SER A 21 -1.17 3.79 -22.13
C SER A 21 0.28 4.15 -21.80
N ALA A 22 1.19 3.94 -22.76
CA ALA A 22 2.62 4.26 -22.58
C ALA A 22 2.88 5.77 -22.53
N GLU A 23 2.01 6.53 -23.18
CA GLU A 23 2.09 7.98 -23.29
C GLU A 23 0.83 8.61 -22.71
N ALA A 24 0.97 9.83 -22.18
CA ALA A 24 -0.16 10.63 -21.78
C ALA A 24 -0.92 11.19 -23.00
N ARG A 25 -2.22 11.39 -22.84
CA ARG A 25 -3.06 12.06 -23.84
C ARG A 25 -3.25 13.51 -23.46
N GLU A 26 -3.12 14.40 -24.43
CA GLU A 26 -3.34 15.83 -24.24
C GLU A 26 -4.81 16.20 -24.53
N ASN A 27 -5.33 17.16 -23.79
CA ASN A 27 -6.66 17.75 -23.94
C ASN A 27 -7.77 16.69 -23.99
N VAL A 28 -8.10 16.07 -22.86
CA VAL A 28 -9.13 15.01 -22.78
C VAL A 28 -10.24 15.44 -21.84
N THR A 29 -11.49 15.19 -22.24
CA THR A 29 -12.63 15.31 -21.33
C THR A 29 -13.05 13.93 -20.83
N VAL A 30 -12.97 13.72 -19.51
CA VAL A 30 -13.45 12.52 -18.83
C VAL A 30 -14.90 12.75 -18.41
N ILE A 31 -15.82 11.91 -18.87
CA ILE A 31 -17.23 11.97 -18.48
C ILE A 31 -17.50 10.91 -17.43
N VAL A 32 -17.98 11.34 -16.27
CA VAL A 32 -18.37 10.49 -15.14
C VAL A 32 -19.88 10.51 -15.01
N ARG A 33 -20.49 9.32 -14.91
CA ARG A 33 -21.91 9.13 -14.66
C ARG A 33 -22.10 7.92 -13.76
N ASP A 34 -23.00 8.01 -12.78
CA ASP A 34 -23.34 6.91 -11.88
C ASP A 34 -22.12 6.28 -11.19
N GLY A 35 -21.17 7.12 -10.76
CA GLY A 35 -19.96 6.65 -10.08
C GLY A 35 -18.90 6.01 -10.99
N ARG A 36 -19.11 6.00 -12.32
CA ARG A 36 -18.21 5.34 -13.28
C ARG A 36 -17.76 6.30 -14.38
N VAL A 37 -16.59 6.03 -14.93
CA VAL A 37 -16.12 6.66 -16.17
C VAL A 37 -17.02 6.16 -17.29
N ALA A 38 -17.85 7.04 -17.84
CA ALA A 38 -18.74 6.72 -18.94
C ALA A 38 -18.00 6.79 -20.28
N GLU A 39 -17.23 7.86 -20.49
CA GLU A 39 -16.57 8.14 -21.77
C GLU A 39 -15.28 8.94 -21.58
N LEU A 40 -14.33 8.76 -22.51
CA LEU A 40 -13.18 9.64 -22.70
C LEU A 40 -13.28 10.29 -24.07
N ARG A 41 -13.33 11.62 -24.12
CA ARG A 41 -13.45 12.38 -25.39
C ARG A 41 -12.22 13.20 -25.66
N ASP A 42 -11.76 13.19 -26.90
CA ASP A 42 -10.70 14.11 -27.34
C ASP A 42 -11.20 15.55 -27.33
N GLY A 43 -10.32 16.46 -26.91
CA GLY A 43 -10.62 17.86 -26.68
C GLY A 43 -11.20 18.15 -25.29
N THR A 44 -11.33 19.44 -24.99
CA THR A 44 -11.80 19.96 -23.69
C THR A 44 -13.19 20.60 -23.80
N ALA A 45 -13.95 20.29 -24.85
CA ALA A 45 -15.31 20.81 -25.00
C ALA A 45 -16.24 20.15 -23.97
N VAL A 46 -17.14 20.92 -23.37
CA VAL A 46 -18.18 20.38 -22.47
C VAL A 46 -19.29 19.80 -23.33
N PRO A 47 -19.59 18.49 -23.24
CA PRO A 47 -20.73 17.91 -23.95
C PRO A 47 -22.07 18.44 -23.45
N ASP A 48 -23.08 18.40 -24.32
CA ASP A 48 -24.47 18.60 -23.92
C ASP A 48 -24.90 17.55 -22.87
N GLY A 49 -25.75 17.94 -21.93
CA GLY A 49 -26.29 17.04 -20.89
C GLY A 49 -25.32 16.75 -19.73
N VAL A 50 -24.25 17.52 -19.58
CA VAL A 50 -23.39 17.53 -18.39
C VAL A 50 -23.98 18.45 -17.32
N ASP A 51 -24.15 17.95 -16.10
CA ASP A 51 -24.67 18.72 -14.97
C ASP A 51 -23.59 19.58 -14.30
N ARG A 52 -22.35 19.10 -14.28
CA ARG A 52 -21.20 19.81 -13.71
C ARG A 52 -19.96 19.62 -14.56
N ALA A 53 -19.32 20.71 -14.95
CA ALA A 53 -18.03 20.67 -15.63
C ALA A 53 -16.94 21.21 -14.70
N LEU A 54 -15.86 20.45 -14.55
CA LEU A 54 -14.66 20.82 -13.83
C LEU A 54 -13.56 21.17 -14.82
N ASP A 55 -12.97 22.34 -14.66
CA ASP A 55 -11.83 22.77 -15.46
C ASP A 55 -10.53 22.26 -14.84
N ILE A 56 -9.82 21.38 -15.53
CA ILE A 56 -8.51 20.84 -15.14
C ILE A 56 -7.52 21.02 -16.29
N ARG A 57 -7.76 22.01 -17.17
CA ARG A 57 -6.98 22.19 -18.41
C ARG A 57 -5.53 22.59 -18.15
N GLY A 58 -5.24 23.13 -16.97
CA GLY A 58 -3.89 23.45 -16.52
C GLY A 58 -3.09 22.24 -16.05
N GLY A 59 -3.77 21.16 -15.65
CA GLY A 59 -3.15 20.04 -14.94
C GLY A 59 -3.31 18.68 -15.59
N THR A 60 -2.96 17.65 -14.83
CA THR A 60 -2.96 16.25 -15.24
C THR A 60 -3.94 15.45 -14.42
N CYS A 61 -4.86 14.74 -15.09
CA CYS A 61 -5.77 13.77 -14.48
C CYS A 61 -5.16 12.36 -14.54
N LEU A 62 -5.31 11.58 -13.47
CA LEU A 62 -4.84 10.19 -13.36
C LEU A 62 -5.87 9.33 -12.60
N PRO A 63 -5.84 7.97 -12.71
CA PRO A 63 -6.57 7.12 -11.79
C PRO A 63 -6.17 7.41 -10.35
N GLY A 64 -7.10 7.23 -9.42
CA GLY A 64 -6.80 7.30 -8.00
C GLY A 64 -5.67 6.34 -7.62
N LEU A 65 -4.74 6.81 -6.79
CA LEU A 65 -3.54 6.07 -6.41
C LEU A 65 -3.89 4.94 -5.45
N MET A 66 -3.02 3.94 -5.42
CA MET A 66 -3.10 2.77 -4.55
C MET A 66 -1.79 2.54 -3.82
N ASP A 67 -1.88 2.37 -2.50
CA ASP A 67 -0.75 2.00 -1.66
C ASP A 67 -0.94 0.58 -1.14
N LEU A 68 -0.02 -0.34 -1.47
CA LEU A 68 -0.13 -1.73 -1.05
C LEU A 68 0.52 -2.04 0.30
N HIS A 69 1.15 -1.07 0.96
CA HIS A 69 1.79 -1.30 2.25
C HIS A 69 1.61 -0.09 3.15
N THR A 70 0.48 -0.05 3.84
CA THR A 70 0.22 0.97 4.86
C THR A 70 0.13 0.36 6.26
N HIS A 71 0.39 1.17 7.26
CA HIS A 71 0.07 0.89 8.66
C HIS A 71 -0.76 2.03 9.22
N LEU A 72 -2.08 1.89 9.19
CA LEU A 72 -3.00 2.98 9.53
C LEU A 72 -3.22 3.09 11.04
N LEU A 73 -2.95 2.05 11.84
CA LEU A 73 -3.08 2.10 13.30
C LEU A 73 -1.80 2.54 14.02
N ILE A 74 -0.66 2.46 13.33
CA ILE A 74 0.65 2.82 13.89
C ILE A 74 0.82 4.35 13.82
N LYS A 75 1.30 4.93 14.93
CA LYS A 75 1.68 6.33 14.97
C LYS A 75 3.20 6.46 14.76
N PRO A 76 3.68 7.57 14.16
CA PRO A 76 5.10 7.75 13.94
C PRO A 76 5.94 7.89 15.22
N ASP A 77 5.32 8.25 16.34
CA ASP A 77 5.96 8.58 17.61
C ASP A 77 5.87 7.46 18.67
N GLY A 78 6.91 7.40 19.53
CA GLY A 78 6.81 6.74 20.85
C GLY A 78 7.40 5.33 21.00
N GLY A 79 7.97 4.73 19.95
CA GLY A 79 8.65 3.43 20.03
C GLY A 79 7.71 2.25 20.40
N PRO A 80 8.22 1.02 20.54
CA PRO A 80 7.37 -0.18 20.67
C PRO A 80 6.45 -0.21 21.91
N VAL A 81 6.76 0.56 22.96
CA VAL A 81 5.99 0.59 24.21
C VAL A 81 4.81 1.58 24.15
N SER A 82 4.89 2.64 23.33
CA SER A 82 3.72 3.51 23.09
C SER A 82 2.57 2.74 22.41
N GLU A 83 2.86 1.57 21.85
CA GLU A 83 1.84 0.71 21.27
C GLU A 83 1.02 -0.06 22.33
N LEU A 84 1.34 0.07 23.61
CA LEU A 84 0.60 -0.60 24.69
C LEU A 84 -0.36 0.34 25.44
N ASP A 85 -0.34 1.65 25.17
CA ASP A 85 -1.16 2.64 25.89
C ASP A 85 -2.50 2.96 25.20
N ARG A 86 -2.72 2.47 23.98
CA ARG A 86 -3.93 2.68 23.17
C ARG A 86 -4.82 1.43 23.13
N SER A 87 -6.11 1.64 23.38
CA SER A 87 -7.11 0.59 23.16
C SER A 87 -7.35 0.35 21.66
N SER A 88 -7.93 -0.80 21.31
CA SER A 88 -8.37 -1.08 19.93
C SER A 88 -9.36 -0.02 19.40
N ALA A 89 -10.17 0.58 20.28
CA ALA A 89 -11.09 1.65 19.90
C ALA A 89 -10.36 2.95 19.55
N ASP A 90 -9.36 3.35 20.35
CA ASP A 90 -8.52 4.53 20.06
C ASP A 90 -7.78 4.34 18.73
N ARG A 91 -7.24 3.15 18.53
CA ARG A 91 -6.60 2.74 17.27
C ARG A 91 -7.56 2.87 16.09
N ALA A 92 -8.79 2.38 16.20
CA ALA A 92 -9.77 2.50 15.12
C ALA A 92 -10.07 3.97 14.75
N LEU A 93 -10.12 4.88 15.73
CA LEU A 93 -10.29 6.31 15.47
C LEU A 93 -9.05 6.92 14.79
N ASP A 94 -7.85 6.59 15.27
CA ASP A 94 -6.59 7.00 14.65
C ASP A 94 -6.51 6.49 13.19
N GLY A 95 -6.84 5.22 12.97
CA GLY A 95 -6.82 4.57 11.65
C GLY A 95 -7.84 5.15 10.68
N LEU A 96 -9.03 5.51 11.15
CA LEU A 96 -10.00 6.23 10.32
C LEU A 96 -9.45 7.59 9.88
N HIS A 97 -8.81 8.32 10.80
CA HIS A 97 -8.21 9.61 10.49
C HIS A 97 -7.02 9.47 9.51
N ALA A 98 -6.15 8.49 9.71
CA ALA A 98 -5.06 8.17 8.80
C ALA A 98 -5.58 7.79 7.39
N ALA A 99 -6.62 6.96 7.33
CA ALA A 99 -7.25 6.59 6.06
C ALA A 99 -7.81 7.82 5.32
N GLN A 100 -8.45 8.75 6.04
CA GLN A 100 -8.94 10.00 5.46
C GLN A 100 -7.79 10.86 4.91
N LYS A 101 -6.67 10.98 5.64
CA LYS A 101 -5.48 11.68 5.14
C LYS A 101 -4.94 11.06 3.85
N MET A 102 -4.83 9.74 3.78
CA MET A 102 -4.45 9.02 2.55
C MET A 102 -5.38 9.36 1.39
N LEU A 103 -6.70 9.35 1.61
CA LEU A 103 -7.68 9.71 0.59
C LEU A 103 -7.48 11.16 0.10
N HIS A 104 -7.28 12.10 1.02
CA HIS A 104 -7.01 13.50 0.67
C HIS A 104 -5.67 13.70 -0.07
N ALA A 105 -4.70 12.82 0.13
CA ALA A 105 -3.44 12.76 -0.61
C ALA A 105 -3.55 12.04 -1.96
N GLY A 106 -4.75 11.61 -2.37
CA GLY A 106 -5.00 10.98 -3.67
C GLY A 106 -4.97 9.45 -3.68
N PHE A 107 -4.73 8.80 -2.54
CA PHE A 107 -4.80 7.35 -2.41
C PHE A 107 -6.24 6.90 -2.20
N THR A 108 -6.89 6.46 -3.26
CA THR A 108 -8.31 6.05 -3.25
C THR A 108 -8.52 4.60 -2.80
N THR A 109 -7.46 3.79 -2.85
CA THR A 109 -7.40 2.40 -2.40
C THR A 109 -6.12 2.16 -1.61
N VAL A 110 -6.17 1.37 -0.55
CA VAL A 110 -4.98 0.97 0.22
C VAL A 110 -5.08 -0.50 0.62
N ARG A 111 -3.92 -1.17 0.71
CA ARG A 111 -3.76 -2.42 1.45
C ARG A 111 -3.00 -2.11 2.72
N ASN A 112 -3.56 -2.56 3.82
CA ASN A 112 -2.98 -2.47 5.15
C ASN A 112 -2.52 -3.87 5.60
N PRO A 113 -1.29 -4.29 5.26
CA PRO A 113 -0.83 -5.67 5.43
C PRO A 113 -0.22 -5.90 6.82
N GLY A 114 -1.06 -5.80 7.86
CA GLY A 114 -0.66 -5.90 9.26
C GLY A 114 -0.74 -4.54 9.96
N ASP A 115 -0.99 -4.55 11.26
CA ASP A 115 -0.94 -3.39 12.13
C ASP A 115 -0.64 -3.86 13.56
N TYR A 116 -0.40 -2.91 14.45
CA TYR A 116 -0.35 -3.17 15.89
C TYR A 116 -1.72 -2.97 16.50
N ASP A 117 -2.49 -4.05 16.64
CA ASP A 117 -3.75 -4.09 17.39
C ASP A 117 -3.97 -5.52 17.87
N THR A 118 -4.32 -5.70 19.15
CA THR A 118 -4.58 -7.05 19.68
C THR A 118 -5.88 -7.65 19.15
N HIS A 119 -6.74 -6.84 18.51
CA HIS A 119 -8.07 -7.22 18.04
C HIS A 119 -8.20 -7.02 16.52
N TYR A 120 -9.28 -6.41 16.01
CA TYR A 120 -9.54 -6.32 14.56
C TYR A 120 -10.00 -4.91 14.19
N ALA A 121 -9.41 -3.87 14.79
CA ALA A 121 -9.79 -2.47 14.59
C ALA A 121 -9.82 -2.08 13.11
N MET A 122 -8.79 -2.46 12.33
CA MET A 122 -8.77 -2.15 10.89
C MET A 122 -9.90 -2.79 10.09
N VAL A 123 -10.39 -3.97 10.51
CA VAL A 123 -11.56 -4.57 9.87
C VAL A 123 -12.81 -3.72 10.12
N SER A 124 -12.95 -3.17 11.33
CA SER A 124 -14.05 -2.26 11.68
C SER A 124 -13.97 -0.95 10.88
N VAL A 125 -12.78 -0.34 10.78
CA VAL A 125 -12.55 0.86 9.96
C VAL A 125 -12.92 0.61 8.50
N LYS A 126 -12.41 -0.49 7.91
CA LYS A 126 -12.76 -0.92 6.55
C LYS A 126 -14.26 -1.04 6.36
N ARG A 127 -14.97 -1.73 7.27
CA ARG A 127 -16.43 -1.95 7.17
C ARG A 127 -17.20 -0.65 7.20
N SER A 128 -16.82 0.27 8.09
CA SER A 128 -17.51 1.57 8.21
C SER A 128 -17.35 2.43 6.96
N ILE A 129 -16.14 2.47 6.38
CA ILE A 129 -15.90 3.16 5.10
C ILE A 129 -16.65 2.48 3.94
N ALA A 130 -16.60 1.14 3.86
CA ALA A 130 -17.29 0.39 2.81
C ALA A 130 -18.83 0.53 2.89
N ALA A 131 -19.38 0.75 4.09
CA ALA A 131 -20.79 1.04 4.31
C ALA A 131 -21.18 2.49 3.99
N GLY A 132 -20.21 3.36 3.68
CA GLY A 132 -20.43 4.78 3.42
C GLY A 132 -20.74 5.60 4.68
N GLU A 133 -20.46 5.06 5.88
CA GLU A 133 -20.66 5.77 7.15
C GLU A 133 -19.62 6.87 7.36
N HIS A 134 -18.41 6.65 6.83
CA HIS A 134 -17.31 7.59 6.85
C HIS A 134 -16.59 7.66 5.50
N PRO A 135 -16.08 8.83 5.08
CA PRO A 135 -15.22 8.93 3.92
C PRO A 135 -13.87 8.24 4.21
N GLY A 136 -13.31 7.60 3.20
CA GLY A 136 -12.00 6.96 3.26
C GLY A 136 -11.67 6.16 2.00
N PRO A 137 -10.44 5.67 1.84
CA PRO A 137 -10.03 4.81 0.73
C PRO A 137 -10.73 3.45 0.80
N ARG A 138 -10.72 2.71 -0.30
CA ARG A 138 -11.09 1.29 -0.30
C ARG A 138 -9.98 0.54 0.41
N ILE A 139 -10.28 -0.18 1.49
CA ILE A 139 -9.26 -0.83 2.31
C ILE A 139 -9.28 -2.34 2.09
N PHE A 140 -8.11 -2.91 1.78
CA PHE A 140 -7.81 -4.33 1.90
C PHE A 140 -6.98 -4.55 3.16
N VAL A 141 -7.33 -5.55 3.97
CA VAL A 141 -6.68 -5.72 5.27
C VAL A 141 -6.11 -7.13 5.46
N ALA A 142 -4.85 -7.18 5.90
CA ALA A 142 -4.35 -8.29 6.72
C ALA A 142 -4.36 -7.77 8.17
N PRO A 143 -5.24 -8.26 9.05
CA PRO A 143 -5.45 -7.60 10.35
C PRO A 143 -4.21 -7.61 11.24
N HIS A 144 -3.49 -8.73 11.26
CA HIS A 144 -2.26 -8.89 12.03
C HIS A 144 -1.14 -9.39 11.12
N ALA A 145 0.09 -9.01 11.46
CA ALA A 145 1.27 -9.72 11.01
C ALA A 145 1.47 -11.01 11.82
N LEU A 146 1.75 -12.10 11.11
CA LEU A 146 2.03 -13.41 11.70
C LEU A 146 3.54 -13.69 11.69
N GLY A 147 4.13 -14.00 12.84
CA GLY A 147 5.57 -14.29 12.95
C GLY A 147 5.86 -15.31 14.06
N PRO A 148 7.05 -15.93 14.07
CA PRO A 148 7.42 -16.90 15.09
C PRO A 148 7.66 -16.22 16.42
N THR A 149 7.73 -17.00 17.50
CA THR A 149 8.20 -16.49 18.79
C THR A 149 9.59 -15.88 18.66
N GLY A 150 9.75 -14.65 19.14
CA GLY A 150 11.02 -13.91 19.04
C GLY A 150 11.28 -13.27 17.67
N GLY A 151 10.36 -13.39 16.71
CA GLY A 151 10.51 -12.85 15.35
C GLY A 151 10.21 -11.36 15.24
N HIS A 152 10.24 -10.85 13.99
CA HIS A 152 10.04 -9.43 13.68
C HIS A 152 8.71 -8.86 14.18
N SER A 153 7.64 -9.67 14.13
CA SER A 153 6.34 -9.23 14.63
C SER A 153 6.17 -9.42 16.12
N ASP A 154 7.16 -9.84 16.90
CA ASP A 154 7.00 -10.10 18.35
C ASP A 154 7.52 -8.92 19.22
N LEU A 155 7.05 -8.81 20.47
CA LEU A 155 7.52 -7.80 21.42
C LEU A 155 8.64 -8.35 22.32
N ASN A 156 9.86 -8.30 21.80
CA ASN A 156 11.04 -8.94 22.42
C ASN A 156 11.69 -8.14 23.58
N THR A 157 11.18 -6.95 23.91
CA THR A 157 11.79 -6.06 24.92
C THR A 157 11.13 -6.15 26.29
N LEU A 158 10.04 -6.91 26.42
CA LEU A 158 9.30 -7.06 27.67
C LEU A 158 9.97 -8.08 28.60
N ALA A 159 9.76 -7.90 29.91
CA ALA A 159 10.19 -8.90 30.90
C ALA A 159 9.43 -10.23 30.67
N PRO A 160 10.08 -11.40 30.81
CA PRO A 160 9.45 -12.69 30.51
C PRO A 160 8.28 -13.05 31.44
N ASP A 161 8.17 -12.39 32.59
CA ASP A 161 7.07 -12.53 33.56
C ASP A 161 5.97 -11.47 33.38
N ALA A 162 6.07 -10.59 32.38
CA ALA A 162 5.02 -9.65 32.04
C ALA A 162 3.85 -10.35 31.33
N ALA A 163 2.65 -10.22 31.87
CA ALA A 163 1.43 -10.77 31.29
C ALA A 163 0.80 -9.81 30.25
N ILE A 164 1.56 -9.46 29.20
CA ILE A 164 1.14 -8.51 28.16
C ILE A 164 0.80 -9.28 26.88
N GLN A 165 -0.36 -8.99 26.29
CA GLN A 165 -0.73 -9.50 24.98
C GLN A 165 -0.02 -8.68 23.89
N THR A 166 0.67 -9.35 22.97
CA THR A 166 1.35 -8.68 21.85
C THR A 166 0.33 -8.19 20.82
N PRO A 167 0.51 -6.97 20.25
CA PRO A 167 -0.39 -6.40 19.24
C PRO A 167 -0.41 -7.12 17.88
N THR A 168 0.38 -8.17 17.71
CA THR A 168 0.53 -8.98 16.50
C THR A 168 0.11 -10.42 16.81
N ARG A 169 0.48 -11.41 15.99
CA ARG A 169 0.25 -12.82 16.29
C ARG A 169 1.53 -13.63 16.17
N THR A 170 1.94 -14.19 17.29
CA THR A 170 2.99 -15.20 17.37
C THR A 170 2.42 -16.56 16.97
N VAL A 171 3.13 -17.30 16.11
CA VAL A 171 2.67 -18.56 15.52
C VAL A 171 3.86 -19.52 15.40
N ASN A 172 3.76 -20.73 15.96
CA ASN A 172 4.82 -21.73 15.92
C ASN A 172 4.28 -23.09 15.41
N GLY A 173 4.82 -23.56 14.30
CA GLY A 173 4.48 -24.83 13.70
C GLY A 173 3.31 -24.78 12.71
N VAL A 174 3.24 -25.82 11.89
CA VAL A 174 2.30 -25.96 10.78
C VAL A 174 0.83 -25.88 11.22
N GLU A 175 0.45 -26.59 12.28
CA GLU A 175 -0.95 -26.64 12.71
C GLU A 175 -1.41 -25.29 13.30
N GLU A 176 -0.54 -24.61 14.05
CA GLU A 176 -0.84 -23.28 14.56
C GLU A 176 -0.95 -22.27 13.43
N MET A 177 -0.07 -22.33 12.42
CA MET A 177 -0.15 -21.49 11.22
C MET A 177 -1.49 -21.64 10.51
N ARG A 178 -1.95 -22.87 10.28
CA ARG A 178 -3.26 -23.12 9.65
C ARG A 178 -4.41 -22.61 10.50
N ALA A 179 -4.37 -22.85 11.81
CA ALA A 179 -5.39 -22.37 12.73
C ALA A 179 -5.45 -20.83 12.75
N MET A 180 -4.29 -20.17 12.80
CA MET A 180 -4.18 -18.73 12.83
C MET A 180 -4.69 -18.09 11.54
N ILE A 181 -4.35 -18.64 10.37
CA ILE A 181 -4.87 -18.15 9.08
C ILE A 181 -6.40 -18.24 9.04
N ARG A 182 -6.98 -19.37 9.47
CA ARG A 182 -8.43 -19.53 9.57
C ARG A 182 -9.05 -18.49 10.52
N GLU A 183 -8.37 -18.16 11.61
CA GLU A 183 -8.80 -17.12 12.53
C GLU A 183 -8.81 -15.74 11.85
N GLN A 184 -7.73 -15.34 11.18
CA GLN A 184 -7.66 -14.07 10.46
C GLN A 184 -8.79 -13.97 9.43
N VAL A 185 -9.03 -15.04 8.66
CA VAL A 185 -10.12 -15.09 7.67
C VAL A 185 -11.50 -15.03 8.32
N LYS A 186 -11.72 -15.76 9.43
CA LYS A 186 -12.97 -15.74 10.20
C LYS A 186 -13.36 -14.33 10.62
N TYR A 187 -12.38 -13.50 10.99
CA TYR A 187 -12.62 -12.14 11.46
C TYR A 187 -12.56 -11.07 10.37
N GLY A 188 -12.35 -11.45 9.10
CA GLY A 188 -12.57 -10.56 7.96
C GLY A 188 -11.32 -10.13 7.22
N ALA A 189 -10.21 -10.88 7.33
CA ALA A 189 -9.03 -10.66 6.51
C ALA A 189 -9.31 -10.87 5.01
N ASP A 190 -8.83 -9.93 4.19
CA ASP A 190 -8.74 -10.07 2.72
C ASP A 190 -7.40 -10.68 2.31
N TRP A 191 -6.37 -10.39 3.11
CA TRP A 191 -5.00 -10.79 2.90
C TRP A 191 -4.43 -11.40 4.17
N ILE A 192 -3.40 -12.22 4.00
CA ILE A 192 -2.56 -12.72 5.10
C ILE A 192 -1.18 -12.07 4.98
N LYS A 193 -0.62 -11.63 6.10
CA LYS A 193 0.75 -11.11 6.20
C LYS A 193 1.59 -12.03 7.09
N VAL A 194 2.72 -12.50 6.57
CA VAL A 194 3.67 -13.32 7.33
C VAL A 194 5.04 -12.65 7.36
N MET A 195 5.74 -12.72 8.49
CA MET A 195 7.14 -12.29 8.60
C MET A 195 8.05 -13.46 8.20
N ALA A 196 8.64 -13.42 7.01
CA ALA A 196 9.51 -14.48 6.51
C ALA A 196 10.96 -14.33 6.97
N THR A 197 11.34 -13.14 7.43
CA THR A 197 12.66 -12.84 8.00
C THR A 197 12.52 -12.02 9.28
N GLY A 198 13.63 -11.79 9.97
CA GLY A 198 13.71 -10.70 10.94
C GLY A 198 13.57 -9.32 10.27
N GLY A 199 13.49 -8.26 11.07
CA GLY A 199 13.27 -6.90 10.57
C GLY A 199 14.11 -5.81 11.24
N VAL A 200 13.97 -4.58 10.72
CA VAL A 200 14.76 -3.41 11.16
C VAL A 200 14.25 -2.86 12.50
N MET A 201 12.94 -2.77 12.66
CA MET A 201 12.29 -2.10 13.80
C MET A 201 12.15 -2.97 15.05
N SER A 202 12.42 -4.28 14.95
CA SER A 202 12.36 -5.23 16.05
C SER A 202 13.72 -5.40 16.73
N ALA A 203 13.64 -5.74 18.02
CA ALA A 203 14.80 -6.04 18.85
C ALA A 203 15.03 -7.57 18.90
N GLY A 204 16.28 -8.00 18.99
CA GLY A 204 16.64 -9.40 19.26
C GLY A 204 16.55 -10.37 18.08
N ASP A 205 16.01 -9.95 16.94
CA ASP A 205 16.04 -10.68 15.67
C ASP A 205 17.03 -10.03 14.67
N ASP A 206 17.32 -10.77 13.60
CA ASP A 206 18.26 -10.37 12.55
C ASP A 206 17.53 -10.28 11.19
N PRO A 207 17.57 -9.12 10.49
CA PRO A 207 16.96 -8.95 9.18
C PRO A 207 17.41 -9.96 8.11
N THR A 208 18.60 -10.54 8.28
CA THR A 208 19.20 -11.48 7.32
C THR A 208 18.77 -12.93 7.56
N HIS A 209 18.20 -13.25 8.73
CA HIS A 209 17.81 -14.60 9.09
C HIS A 209 16.37 -14.92 8.64
N THR A 210 16.17 -16.14 8.16
CA THR A 210 14.85 -16.72 7.90
C THR A 210 14.09 -16.96 9.21
N ALA A 211 12.81 -16.60 9.24
CA ALA A 211 11.97 -16.69 10.43
C ALA A 211 11.28 -18.06 10.60
N TYR A 212 10.98 -18.76 9.51
CA TYR A 212 10.21 -20.01 9.50
C TYR A 212 10.93 -21.13 8.76
N VAL A 213 10.62 -22.39 9.08
CA VAL A 213 11.01 -23.51 8.23
C VAL A 213 10.09 -23.63 7.00
N ASP A 214 10.52 -24.37 5.99
CA ASP A 214 9.80 -24.49 4.71
C ASP A 214 8.36 -24.98 4.91
N GLU A 215 8.17 -25.95 5.79
CA GLU A 215 6.85 -26.55 6.06
C GLU A 215 5.86 -25.53 6.61
N GLU A 216 6.31 -24.59 7.43
CA GLU A 216 5.46 -23.54 8.00
C GLU A 216 5.08 -22.51 6.93
N MET A 217 6.03 -22.11 6.09
CA MET A 217 5.77 -21.20 4.97
C MET A 217 4.84 -21.84 3.92
N TRP A 218 5.04 -23.12 3.58
CA TRP A 218 4.14 -23.85 2.69
C TRP A 218 2.74 -23.98 3.28
N ALA A 219 2.62 -24.29 4.57
CA ALA A 219 1.33 -24.35 5.24
C ALA A 219 0.62 -23.00 5.23
N ALA A 220 1.37 -21.90 5.36
CA ALA A 220 0.83 -20.55 5.30
C ALA A 220 0.23 -20.24 3.92
N VAL A 221 0.98 -20.49 2.85
CA VAL A 221 0.52 -20.24 1.48
C VAL A 221 -0.65 -21.16 1.11
N ASP A 222 -0.51 -22.46 1.34
CA ASP A 222 -1.53 -23.47 1.02
C ASP A 222 -2.87 -23.18 1.71
N GLU A 223 -2.85 -22.93 3.02
CA GLU A 223 -4.09 -22.62 3.76
C GLU A 223 -4.72 -21.31 3.30
N THR A 224 -3.90 -20.28 3.04
CA THR A 224 -4.39 -18.97 2.57
C THR A 224 -5.09 -19.09 1.22
N HIS A 225 -4.47 -19.77 0.26
CA HIS A 225 -5.04 -19.96 -1.09
C HIS A 225 -6.25 -20.87 -1.08
N ARG A 226 -6.25 -21.93 -0.24
CA ARG A 226 -7.42 -22.83 -0.06
C ARG A 226 -8.67 -22.08 0.43
N LEU A 227 -8.46 -21.00 1.20
CA LEU A 227 -9.53 -20.12 1.68
C LEU A 227 -9.87 -18.97 0.70
N GLY A 228 -9.28 -18.97 -0.49
CA GLY A 228 -9.52 -17.95 -1.53
C GLY A 228 -8.97 -16.58 -1.16
N ARG A 229 -7.91 -16.52 -0.34
CA ARG A 229 -7.23 -15.29 0.05
C ARG A 229 -5.85 -15.20 -0.60
N ARG A 230 -5.26 -14.01 -0.56
CA ARG A 230 -3.91 -13.72 -1.05
C ARG A 230 -2.97 -13.51 0.14
N ILE A 231 -1.68 -13.76 -0.07
CA ILE A 231 -0.65 -13.67 0.98
C ILE A 231 0.51 -12.77 0.54
N THR A 232 0.95 -11.95 1.47
CA THR A 232 2.16 -11.11 1.38
C THR A 232 3.14 -11.49 2.48
N VAL A 233 4.44 -11.33 2.23
CA VAL A 233 5.48 -11.54 3.24
C VAL A 233 6.36 -10.32 3.44
N HIS A 234 6.71 -10.03 4.70
CA HIS A 234 7.90 -9.22 4.99
C HIS A 234 9.14 -10.09 4.72
N ALA A 235 10.05 -9.67 3.85
CA ALA A 235 11.33 -10.33 3.66
C ALA A 235 12.45 -9.32 3.34
N ILE A 236 13.43 -9.23 4.24
CA ILE A 236 14.67 -8.48 4.03
C ILE A 236 15.76 -9.44 3.56
N GLY A 237 16.03 -10.49 4.32
CA GLY A 237 17.01 -11.53 4.03
C GLY A 237 16.71 -12.36 2.78
N THR A 238 17.77 -12.66 2.02
CA THR A 238 17.73 -13.36 0.74
C THR A 238 17.06 -14.75 0.84
N GLU A 239 17.44 -15.55 1.83
CA GLU A 239 16.96 -16.94 1.94
C GLU A 239 15.48 -17.02 2.32
N GLY A 240 15.02 -16.19 3.26
CA GLY A 240 13.59 -16.10 3.60
C GLY A 240 12.74 -15.57 2.44
N LEU A 241 13.28 -14.65 1.63
CA LEU A 241 12.64 -14.21 0.40
C LEU A 241 12.50 -15.36 -0.61
N LYS A 242 13.58 -16.09 -0.91
CA LYS A 242 13.56 -17.22 -1.84
C LYS A 242 12.60 -18.32 -1.35
N GLN A 243 12.60 -18.63 -0.06
CA GLN A 243 11.66 -19.56 0.56
C GLN A 243 10.21 -19.14 0.30
N ALA A 244 9.87 -17.88 0.55
CA ALA A 244 8.51 -17.38 0.34
C ALA A 244 8.10 -17.42 -1.15
N VAL A 245 9.00 -17.02 -2.06
CA VAL A 245 8.74 -17.09 -3.51
C VAL A 245 8.56 -18.54 -3.97
N ALA A 246 9.37 -19.47 -3.45
CA ALA A 246 9.24 -20.90 -3.73
C ALA A 246 7.90 -21.47 -3.23
N ALA A 247 7.44 -21.01 -2.06
CA ALA A 247 6.15 -21.39 -1.48
C ALA A 247 4.94 -20.89 -2.29
N GLY A 248 5.12 -19.82 -3.08
CA GLY A 248 4.08 -19.28 -3.96
C GLY A 248 3.33 -18.07 -3.40
N VAL A 249 4.00 -17.22 -2.62
CA VAL A 249 3.40 -15.96 -2.15
C VAL A 249 3.01 -15.04 -3.30
N ASN A 250 1.97 -14.21 -3.09
CA ASN A 250 1.51 -13.28 -4.12
C ASN A 250 2.44 -12.05 -4.21
N SER A 251 2.95 -11.59 -3.07
CA SER A 251 3.89 -10.48 -3.03
C SER A 251 4.92 -10.59 -1.91
N VAL A 252 6.08 -9.98 -2.17
CA VAL A 252 7.16 -9.77 -1.20
C VAL A 252 7.27 -8.27 -0.94
N GLU A 253 7.30 -7.92 0.34
CA GLU A 253 7.52 -6.56 0.79
C GLU A 253 9.00 -6.32 1.09
N HIS A 254 9.45 -5.09 0.84
CA HIS A 254 10.81 -4.59 1.00
C HIS A 254 11.80 -5.18 0.00
N GLY A 255 12.12 -6.48 0.10
CA GLY A 255 13.07 -7.15 -0.79
C GLY A 255 14.48 -6.56 -0.78
N ILE A 256 14.93 -6.04 0.36
CA ILE A 256 16.18 -5.27 0.52
C ILE A 256 17.41 -6.07 0.05
N LEU A 257 17.52 -7.36 0.41
CA LEU A 257 18.65 -8.21 0.05
C LEU A 257 18.31 -9.17 -1.10
N ILE A 258 17.42 -8.76 -2.02
CA ILE A 258 17.11 -9.56 -3.21
C ILE A 258 18.37 -9.73 -4.10
N ASP A 259 18.66 -10.98 -4.48
CA ASP A 259 19.78 -11.34 -5.36
C ASP A 259 19.31 -11.79 -6.75
N ASP A 260 20.23 -12.14 -7.66
CA ASP A 260 19.89 -12.52 -9.04
C ASP A 260 19.01 -13.78 -9.10
N GLU A 261 19.27 -14.75 -8.21
CA GLU A 261 18.49 -15.98 -8.15
C GLU A 261 17.05 -15.66 -7.70
N ALA A 262 16.87 -14.86 -6.66
CA ALA A 262 15.57 -14.41 -6.20
C ALA A 262 14.82 -13.61 -7.28
N ILE A 263 15.51 -12.71 -8.01
CA ILE A 263 14.95 -11.96 -9.14
C ILE A 263 14.39 -12.92 -10.20
N GLU A 264 15.16 -13.93 -10.61
CA GLU A 264 14.72 -14.89 -11.61
C GLU A 264 13.57 -15.79 -11.09
N MET A 265 13.60 -16.16 -9.80
CA MET A 265 12.50 -16.88 -9.16
C MET A 265 11.20 -16.06 -9.16
N MET A 266 11.27 -14.78 -8.77
CA MET A 266 10.10 -13.89 -8.76
C MET A 266 9.52 -13.71 -10.16
N LYS A 267 10.36 -13.54 -11.17
CA LYS A 267 9.94 -13.46 -12.58
C LYS A 267 9.28 -14.76 -13.05
N ALA A 268 9.87 -15.91 -12.74
CA ALA A 268 9.33 -17.21 -13.12
C ALA A 268 7.98 -17.51 -12.45
N ARG A 269 7.78 -17.06 -11.21
CA ARG A 269 6.54 -17.25 -10.44
C ARG A 269 5.51 -16.14 -10.66
N GLY A 270 5.91 -15.01 -11.24
CA GLY A 270 5.09 -13.82 -11.33
C GLY A 270 4.78 -13.18 -9.97
N THR A 271 5.64 -13.40 -8.96
CA THR A 271 5.52 -12.79 -7.64
C THR A 271 5.86 -11.31 -7.70
N TRP A 272 5.05 -10.48 -7.05
CA TRP A 272 5.22 -9.03 -7.04
C TRP A 272 6.22 -8.59 -5.96
N LEU A 273 7.01 -7.56 -6.27
CA LEU A 273 7.82 -6.83 -5.32
C LEU A 273 7.12 -5.51 -4.94
N ILE A 274 7.04 -5.22 -3.64
CA ILE A 274 6.60 -3.93 -3.10
C ILE A 274 7.80 -3.35 -2.33
N PRO A 275 8.60 -2.46 -2.95
CA PRO A 275 9.93 -2.09 -2.44
C PRO A 275 9.97 -1.28 -1.13
N THR A 276 8.96 -0.43 -0.88
CA THR A 276 8.87 0.45 0.31
C THR A 276 10.19 1.18 0.59
N VAL A 277 10.75 1.86 -0.40
CA VAL A 277 12.11 2.42 -0.33
C VAL A 277 12.20 3.56 0.68
N TYR A 278 11.21 4.45 0.69
CA TYR A 278 11.23 5.69 1.45
C TYR A 278 11.26 5.47 2.97
N VAL A 279 10.52 4.46 3.48
CA VAL A 279 10.41 4.21 4.92
C VAL A 279 11.76 4.05 5.61
N LEU A 280 12.71 3.37 4.96
CA LEU A 280 14.01 3.12 5.55
C LEU A 280 14.89 4.39 5.58
N ASN A 281 14.70 5.31 4.63
CA ASN A 281 15.32 6.64 4.71
C ASN A 281 14.76 7.40 5.92
N TYR A 282 13.43 7.41 6.09
CA TYR A 282 12.77 8.05 7.23
C TYR A 282 13.25 7.49 8.57
N VAL A 283 13.35 6.16 8.70
CA VAL A 283 13.86 5.50 9.92
C VAL A 283 15.28 5.97 10.26
N VAL A 284 16.16 6.11 9.27
CA VAL A 284 17.57 6.49 9.51
C VAL A 284 17.73 8.00 9.75
N GLU A 285 16.96 8.82 9.05
CA GLU A 285 17.08 10.29 9.08
C GLU A 285 16.31 10.90 10.26
N GLU A 286 15.05 10.48 10.47
CA GLU A 286 14.15 11.07 11.46
C GLU A 286 14.04 10.23 12.75
N GLY A 287 14.30 8.92 12.67
CA GLY A 287 14.19 7.99 13.79
C GLY A 287 14.89 8.44 15.08
N PRO A 288 16.14 8.95 15.05
CA PRO A 288 16.82 9.44 16.25
C PRO A 288 16.05 10.56 16.97
N ALA A 289 15.43 11.49 16.23
CA ALA A 289 14.64 12.58 16.80
C ALA A 289 13.29 12.10 17.35
N LEU A 290 12.76 11.00 16.81
CA LEU A 290 11.51 10.36 17.22
C LEU A 290 11.68 9.36 18.38
N GLY A 291 12.92 9.14 18.83
CA GLY A 291 13.23 8.22 19.93
C GLY A 291 13.30 6.75 19.52
N TYR A 292 13.54 6.46 18.23
CA TYR A 292 13.74 5.08 17.79
C TYR A 292 15.00 4.48 18.41
N PRO A 293 15.01 3.17 18.73
CA PRO A 293 16.20 2.52 19.27
C PRO A 293 17.40 2.66 18.32
N GLU A 294 18.58 2.97 18.87
CA GLU A 294 19.82 3.09 18.07
C GLU A 294 20.14 1.80 17.31
N GLU A 295 19.79 0.63 17.87
CA GLU A 295 19.94 -0.66 17.19
C GLU A 295 19.15 -0.69 15.86
N SER A 296 17.90 -0.21 15.86
CA SER A 296 17.06 -0.15 14.66
C SER A 296 17.60 0.84 13.63
N VAL A 297 18.04 2.02 14.08
CA VAL A 297 18.67 3.03 13.20
C VAL A 297 19.96 2.48 12.59
N ALA A 298 20.78 1.77 13.37
CA ALA A 298 22.02 1.15 12.91
C ALA A 298 21.76 0.03 11.90
N LYS A 299 20.79 -0.87 12.18
CA LYS A 299 20.32 -1.90 11.22
C LYS A 299 19.93 -1.24 9.90
N GLY A 300 19.14 -0.15 9.96
CA GLY A 300 18.69 0.54 8.77
C GLY A 300 19.82 1.15 7.94
N ARG A 301 20.77 1.83 8.60
CA ARG A 301 21.92 2.46 7.93
C ARG A 301 22.79 1.45 7.17
N VAL A 302 22.98 0.25 7.72
CA VAL A 302 23.75 -0.82 7.06
C VAL A 302 23.05 -1.31 5.78
N LEU A 303 21.72 -1.33 5.79
CA LEU A 303 20.91 -1.89 4.70
C LEU A 303 20.65 -0.90 3.55
N MET A 304 20.69 0.42 3.78
CA MET A 304 20.28 1.43 2.79
C MET A 304 21.02 1.37 1.46
N GLU A 305 22.36 1.28 1.46
CA GLU A 305 23.14 1.24 0.21
C GLU A 305 22.86 -0.06 -0.56
N THR A 306 22.85 -1.19 0.15
CA THR A 306 22.58 -2.50 -0.44
C THR A 306 21.15 -2.58 -1.01
N ARG A 307 20.16 -2.00 -0.31
CA ARG A 307 18.78 -1.88 -0.78
C ARG A 307 18.72 -1.21 -2.15
N ASP A 308 19.34 -0.04 -2.28
CA ASP A 308 19.24 0.77 -3.50
C ASP A 308 19.81 0.03 -4.72
N ASP A 309 20.94 -0.63 -4.57
CA ASP A 309 21.56 -1.41 -5.64
C ASP A 309 20.74 -2.64 -6.03
N ASN A 310 20.19 -3.35 -5.06
CA ASN A 310 19.39 -4.55 -5.32
C ASN A 310 18.02 -4.23 -5.91
N VAL A 311 17.33 -3.19 -5.42
CA VAL A 311 16.06 -2.74 -5.99
C VAL A 311 16.26 -2.22 -7.41
N ARG A 312 17.35 -1.47 -7.67
CA ARG A 312 17.71 -1.04 -9.04
C ARG A 312 17.91 -2.23 -9.97
N ARG A 313 18.60 -3.29 -9.52
CA ARG A 313 18.76 -4.53 -10.29
C ARG A 313 17.44 -5.22 -10.56
N ALA A 314 16.54 -5.31 -9.57
CA ALA A 314 15.21 -5.89 -9.74
C ALA A 314 14.36 -5.12 -10.76
N ILE A 315 14.38 -3.78 -10.72
CA ILE A 315 13.73 -2.90 -11.72
C ILE A 315 14.29 -3.19 -13.11
N GLN A 316 15.62 -3.14 -13.27
CA GLN A 316 16.30 -3.36 -14.55
C GLN A 316 16.06 -4.75 -15.13
N ALA A 317 15.93 -5.77 -14.27
CA ALA A 317 15.67 -7.15 -14.66
C ALA A 317 14.19 -7.41 -15.05
N GLY A 318 13.30 -6.43 -14.84
CA GLY A 318 11.88 -6.53 -15.18
C GLY A 318 11.05 -7.32 -14.16
N VAL A 319 11.42 -7.31 -12.88
CA VAL A 319 10.56 -7.82 -11.81
C VAL A 319 9.26 -7.01 -11.78
N LYS A 320 8.13 -7.68 -11.55
CA LYS A 320 6.84 -7.00 -11.38
C LYS A 320 6.86 -6.17 -10.09
N ILE A 321 6.65 -4.87 -10.20
CA ILE A 321 6.68 -3.94 -9.06
C ILE A 321 5.31 -3.27 -8.90
N ALA A 322 4.85 -3.20 -7.66
CA ALA A 322 3.70 -2.40 -7.28
C ALA A 322 4.07 -1.45 -6.14
N PHE A 323 3.36 -0.33 -6.05
CA PHE A 323 3.63 0.73 -5.09
C PHE A 323 3.24 0.30 -3.68
N GLY A 324 4.09 0.61 -2.72
CA GLY A 324 3.72 0.62 -1.31
C GLY A 324 4.76 1.40 -0.52
N SER A 325 4.33 2.22 0.43
CA SER A 325 5.23 3.17 1.08
C SER A 325 5.69 2.76 2.48
N ASP A 326 4.99 1.82 3.12
CA ASP A 326 5.17 1.42 4.53
C ASP A 326 4.99 2.61 5.49
N THR A 327 3.78 3.19 5.49
CA THR A 327 3.46 4.43 6.22
C THR A 327 3.53 4.27 7.75
N ILE A 328 4.73 4.38 8.31
CA ILE A 328 4.98 4.63 9.74
C ILE A 328 5.40 6.09 10.01
N PHE A 329 5.39 6.91 8.96
CA PHE A 329 5.58 8.35 8.96
C PHE A 329 4.23 9.03 8.65
N PRO A 330 4.11 10.37 8.64
CA PRO A 330 2.84 11.03 8.30
C PRO A 330 2.23 10.48 7.00
N HIS A 331 1.02 9.93 7.08
CA HIS A 331 0.40 9.18 5.98
C HIS A 331 0.28 9.99 4.67
N GLU A 332 0.07 11.30 4.77
CA GLU A 332 0.06 12.22 3.64
C GLU A 332 1.38 12.27 2.84
N TRP A 333 2.49 11.75 3.37
CA TRP A 333 3.78 11.69 2.69
C TRP A 333 3.98 10.41 1.87
N ALA A 334 2.99 9.51 1.79
CA ALA A 334 3.13 8.23 1.08
C ALA A 334 3.63 8.41 -0.37
N ALA A 335 3.20 9.46 -1.07
CA ALA A 335 3.61 9.79 -2.43
C ALA A 335 5.12 10.05 -2.61
N ARG A 336 5.89 10.28 -1.53
CA ARG A 336 7.36 10.42 -1.59
C ARG A 336 8.06 9.16 -2.09
N GLU A 337 7.41 8.01 -2.01
CA GLU A 337 7.90 6.76 -2.59
C GLU A 337 8.08 6.86 -4.11
N PHE A 338 7.26 7.64 -4.83
CA PHE A 338 7.41 7.79 -6.28
C PHE A 338 8.79 8.36 -6.67
N ALA A 339 9.25 9.39 -5.96
CA ALA A 339 10.57 9.98 -6.20
C ALA A 339 11.69 8.97 -5.95
N GLN A 340 11.50 8.06 -4.98
CA GLN A 340 12.47 6.98 -4.72
C GLN A 340 12.49 5.96 -5.86
N LEU A 341 11.33 5.51 -6.34
CA LEU A 341 11.24 4.56 -7.44
C LEU A 341 11.87 5.11 -8.73
N VAL A 342 11.61 6.38 -9.04
CA VAL A 342 12.23 7.07 -10.19
C VAL A 342 13.74 7.20 -10.02
N ARG A 343 14.21 7.60 -8.84
CA ARG A 343 15.65 7.67 -8.51
C ARG A 343 16.35 6.32 -8.67
N LEU A 344 15.66 5.22 -8.40
CA LEU A 344 16.19 3.86 -8.56
C LEU A 344 16.05 3.30 -9.98
N GLY A 345 15.49 4.06 -10.92
CA GLY A 345 15.53 3.75 -12.34
C GLY A 345 14.20 3.36 -12.97
N MET A 346 13.07 3.47 -12.26
CA MET A 346 11.76 3.41 -12.92
C MET A 346 11.54 4.68 -13.75
N SER A 347 10.86 4.56 -14.89
CA SER A 347 10.32 5.75 -15.56
C SER A 347 9.19 6.36 -14.71
N PRO A 348 8.93 7.68 -14.79
CA PRO A 348 7.78 8.29 -14.12
C PRO A 348 6.45 7.61 -14.45
N MET A 349 6.25 7.22 -15.72
CA MET A 349 5.05 6.49 -16.16
C MET A 349 4.93 5.12 -15.47
N ASP A 350 6.02 4.35 -15.38
CA ASP A 350 5.99 3.05 -14.72
C ASP A 350 5.82 3.19 -13.21
N ALA A 351 6.37 4.24 -12.60
CA ALA A 351 6.16 4.53 -11.19
C ALA A 351 4.66 4.79 -10.92
N ILE A 352 3.99 5.63 -11.74
CA ILE A 352 2.54 5.86 -11.68
C ILE A 352 1.75 4.56 -11.88
N ARG A 353 2.13 3.74 -12.87
CA ARG A 353 1.50 2.44 -13.13
C ARG A 353 1.66 1.47 -11.97
N SER A 354 2.76 1.54 -11.23
CA SER A 354 3.00 0.72 -10.04
C SER A 354 1.95 0.99 -8.96
N ALA A 355 1.46 2.23 -8.87
CA ALA A 355 0.45 2.70 -7.92
C ALA A 355 -0.98 2.74 -8.48
N THR A 356 -1.20 2.25 -9.70
CA THR A 356 -2.53 2.26 -10.34
C THR A 356 -2.84 0.86 -10.87
N TRP A 357 -2.61 0.60 -12.15
CA TRP A 357 -2.92 -0.69 -12.77
C TRP A 357 -2.23 -1.87 -12.09
N SER A 358 -0.92 -1.75 -11.83
CA SER A 358 -0.15 -2.85 -11.21
C SER A 358 -0.65 -3.17 -9.81
N ALA A 359 -0.94 -2.14 -9.01
CA ALA A 359 -1.50 -2.30 -7.69
C ALA A 359 -2.90 -2.95 -7.73
N ALA A 360 -3.74 -2.56 -8.71
CA ALA A 360 -5.03 -3.18 -8.93
C ALA A 360 -4.91 -4.68 -9.28
N GLN A 361 -3.90 -5.07 -10.08
CA GLN A 361 -3.60 -6.47 -10.37
C GLN A 361 -3.16 -7.26 -9.13
N VAL A 362 -2.30 -6.66 -8.29
CA VAL A 362 -1.90 -7.28 -7.02
C VAL A 362 -3.10 -7.53 -6.14
N LEU A 363 -4.08 -6.61 -6.10
CA LEU A 363 -5.30 -6.70 -5.31
C LEU A 363 -6.39 -7.58 -5.93
N GLY A 364 -6.39 -7.76 -7.25
CA GLY A 364 -7.39 -8.56 -7.97
C GLY A 364 -8.66 -7.79 -8.27
N ILE A 365 -8.52 -6.49 -8.53
CA ILE A 365 -9.60 -5.53 -8.80
C ILE A 365 -9.32 -4.68 -10.04
N GLU A 366 -8.40 -5.15 -10.88
CA GLU A 366 -7.99 -4.48 -12.11
C GLU A 366 -9.15 -4.29 -13.11
N ASP A 367 -10.22 -5.10 -13.01
CA ASP A 367 -11.43 -4.96 -13.82
C ASP A 367 -12.39 -3.86 -13.32
N GLU A 368 -12.13 -3.23 -12.17
CA GLU A 368 -13.01 -2.22 -11.58
C GLU A 368 -12.33 -0.85 -11.38
N VAL A 369 -11.05 -0.84 -10.99
CA VAL A 369 -10.28 0.38 -10.65
C VAL A 369 -8.83 0.30 -11.16
N GLY A 370 -8.10 1.40 -11.03
CA GLY A 370 -6.68 1.49 -11.39
C GLY A 370 -6.42 1.95 -12.82
N THR A 371 -7.47 2.17 -13.61
CA THR A 371 -7.39 2.81 -14.93
C THR A 371 -8.56 3.75 -15.16
N LEU A 372 -8.39 4.70 -16.07
CA LEU A 372 -9.46 5.54 -16.56
C LEU A 372 -9.91 5.02 -17.92
N GLN A 373 -10.93 4.17 -17.91
CA GLN A 373 -11.54 3.59 -19.10
C GLN A 373 -13.06 3.54 -18.97
N PRO A 374 -13.83 3.58 -20.07
CA PRO A 374 -15.28 3.41 -20.03
C PRO A 374 -15.67 2.14 -19.25
N GLY A 375 -16.56 2.31 -18.27
CA GLY A 375 -17.03 1.25 -17.38
C GLY A 375 -16.29 1.16 -16.05
N MET A 376 -15.08 1.70 -15.92
CA MET A 376 -14.31 1.68 -14.65
C MET A 376 -14.95 2.60 -13.60
N VAL A 377 -14.77 2.28 -12.33
CA VAL A 377 -15.17 3.16 -11.22
C VAL A 377 -14.40 4.48 -11.33
N ALA A 378 -15.10 5.60 -11.09
CA ALA A 378 -14.52 6.93 -11.18
C ALA A 378 -13.76 7.29 -9.90
N ASP A 379 -12.61 6.64 -9.71
CA ASP A 379 -11.55 7.02 -8.79
C ASP A 379 -10.53 7.84 -9.59
N ILE A 380 -10.56 9.17 -9.45
CA ILE A 380 -9.79 10.10 -10.28
C ILE A 380 -9.10 11.12 -9.38
N ILE A 381 -7.82 11.38 -9.63
CA ILE A 381 -7.09 12.49 -9.01
C ILE A 381 -6.63 13.49 -10.07
N ALA A 382 -6.31 14.70 -9.63
CA ALA A 382 -5.55 15.64 -10.45
C ALA A 382 -4.45 16.35 -9.66
N VAL A 383 -3.44 16.78 -10.43
CA VAL A 383 -2.34 17.64 -10.00
C VAL A 383 -2.22 18.79 -11.00
N ASP A 384 -1.82 19.97 -10.55
CA ASP A 384 -1.63 21.15 -11.39
C ASP A 384 -0.50 20.98 -12.44
N GLY A 385 0.53 20.16 -12.18
CA GLY A 385 1.69 19.97 -13.06
C GLY A 385 1.67 18.73 -13.98
N ASN A 386 2.83 18.40 -14.53
CA ASN A 386 3.07 17.18 -15.31
C ASN A 386 3.91 16.18 -14.50
N PRO A 387 3.30 15.12 -13.93
CA PRO A 387 4.03 14.14 -13.13
C PRO A 387 5.00 13.28 -13.95
N LEU A 388 4.98 13.37 -15.29
CA LEU A 388 5.98 12.72 -16.14
C LEU A 388 7.28 13.53 -16.29
N ASP A 389 7.22 14.85 -16.05
CA ASP A 389 8.40 15.72 -16.04
C ASP A 389 8.95 15.87 -14.62
N ASP A 390 8.07 16.00 -13.63
CA ASP A 390 8.40 16.05 -12.21
C ASP A 390 7.44 15.17 -11.40
N ILE A 391 7.91 13.99 -11.00
CA ILE A 391 7.08 13.02 -10.28
C ILE A 391 6.64 13.52 -8.89
N THR A 392 7.31 14.53 -8.32
CA THR A 392 6.96 15.09 -7.00
C THR A 392 5.66 15.89 -7.00
N GLU A 393 5.10 16.20 -8.18
CA GLU A 393 3.75 16.76 -8.33
C GLU A 393 2.68 15.87 -7.64
N LEU A 394 2.90 14.56 -7.58
CA LEU A 394 2.00 13.61 -6.90
C LEU A 394 1.98 13.78 -5.37
N GLU A 395 2.91 14.54 -4.79
CA GLU A 395 2.88 14.93 -3.38
C GLU A 395 1.90 16.08 -3.10
N GLN A 396 1.36 16.74 -4.14
CA GLN A 396 0.50 17.92 -4.05
C GLN A 396 -0.81 17.73 -4.84
N VAL A 397 -1.49 16.60 -4.62
CA VAL A 397 -2.81 16.33 -5.23
C VAL A 397 -3.82 17.37 -4.78
N ASP A 398 -4.41 18.12 -5.70
CA ASP A 398 -5.36 19.22 -5.43
C ASP A 398 -6.84 18.81 -5.65
N PHE A 399 -7.06 17.68 -6.32
CA PHE A 399 -8.38 17.14 -6.64
C PHE A 399 -8.44 15.64 -6.41
N VAL A 400 -9.49 15.19 -5.72
CA VAL A 400 -9.77 13.78 -5.47
C VAL A 400 -11.25 13.51 -5.70
N MET A 401 -11.54 12.59 -6.61
CA MET A 401 -12.83 11.95 -6.81
C MET A 401 -12.72 10.47 -6.45
N LYS A 402 -13.67 9.97 -5.68
CA LYS A 402 -13.75 8.57 -5.27
C LYS A 402 -15.17 8.05 -5.44
N ASP A 403 -15.34 6.92 -6.09
CA ASP A 403 -16.63 6.34 -6.48
C ASP A 403 -17.53 7.39 -7.20
N GLY A 404 -16.92 8.27 -8.00
CA GLY A 404 -17.55 9.41 -8.67
C GLY A 404 -17.95 10.59 -7.80
N GLN A 405 -17.69 10.55 -6.50
CA GLN A 405 -17.95 11.65 -5.57
C GLN A 405 -16.70 12.50 -5.39
N ILE A 406 -16.85 13.82 -5.48
CA ILE A 406 -15.74 14.76 -5.27
C ILE A 406 -15.48 14.88 -3.77
N ILE A 407 -14.32 14.41 -3.34
CA ILE A 407 -13.87 14.42 -1.93
C ILE A 407 -13.05 15.67 -1.64
N LYS A 408 -12.17 16.04 -2.58
CA LYS A 408 -11.27 17.18 -2.50
C LYS A 408 -11.32 17.96 -3.81
N ASP A 409 -11.41 19.29 -3.72
CA ASP A 409 -11.30 20.20 -4.84
C ASP A 409 -10.74 21.54 -4.33
N GLU A 410 -9.42 21.61 -4.20
CA GLU A 410 -8.67 22.79 -3.71
C GLU A 410 -8.16 23.68 -4.85
N ARG A 411 -8.43 23.28 -6.09
CA ARG A 411 -8.04 24.02 -7.28
C ARG A 411 -8.69 25.40 -7.29
N PRO A 412 -8.01 26.43 -7.81
CA PRO A 412 -8.58 27.77 -7.91
C PRO A 412 -9.93 27.75 -8.64
N ARG A 413 -10.97 28.32 -8.05
CA ARG A 413 -12.24 28.54 -8.76
C ARG A 413 -12.01 29.59 -9.84
N THR A 414 -11.96 29.16 -11.09
CA THR A 414 -11.88 30.04 -12.26
C THR A 414 -13.24 30.49 -12.76
#